data_AF-A0A4R1BNT2-F1
#
_entry.id   AF-A0A4R1BNT2-F1
#
_cell.length_a   1.000
_cell.length_b   1.000
_cell.length_c   1.000
_cell.angle_alpha   90.00
_cell.angle_beta   90.00
_cell.angle_gamma   90.00
#
_symmetry.space_group_name_H-M   'P 1'
#
loop_
_entity.id
_entity.type
_entity.pdbx_description
1 polymer ?
#
loop_
_entity_poly.entity_id
_entity_poly.type
_entity_poly.pdbx_seq_one_letter_code
_entity_poly.pdbx_strand_id
1 'polypeptide(L)'
;MSRETYFKASLDTTAKVTTILVTLLFAAVAWITLDVVGRAQKAPMVALPALVLVYGISFALSPRGYLVSEDAVTVLQRFGKKRLPRASIERAEPVAREDLLWTIRTFGVGGLFGYYGKFANRKLGSMSWYLTRRDKAVLLRMKDGRNILLSPDDQQEFINAIAY
;
A
#
# COMPACT_ATOMS: atom_id res chain seq x y z
N MET A 1 -6.11 -11.48 -27.23
CA MET A 1 -5.67 -11.46 -25.82
C MET A 1 -4.55 -10.43 -25.72
N SER A 2 -4.80 -9.30 -25.06
CA SER A 2 -3.75 -8.31 -24.79
C SER A 2 -2.62 -8.95 -23.99
N ARG A 3 -1.36 -8.66 -24.33
CA ARG A 3 -0.23 -9.09 -23.51
C ARG A 3 -0.26 -8.29 -22.21
N GLU A 4 -0.35 -8.98 -21.08
CA GLU A 4 -0.21 -8.37 -19.76
C GLU A 4 1.14 -8.76 -19.18
N THR A 5 1.92 -7.77 -18.74
CA THR A 5 3.20 -8.01 -18.06
C THR A 5 3.01 -7.82 -16.56
N TYR A 6 3.36 -8.84 -15.78
CA TYR A 6 3.25 -8.82 -14.32
C TYR A 6 4.54 -8.34 -13.67
N PHE A 7 4.40 -7.33 -12.81
CA PHE A 7 5.47 -6.78 -11.99
C PHE A 7 5.22 -7.10 -10.52
N LYS A 8 6.14 -7.84 -9.92
CA LYS A 8 6.11 -8.19 -8.50
C LYS A 8 6.37 -6.97 -7.63
N ALA A 9 5.73 -6.93 -6.46
CA ALA A 9 5.95 -5.89 -5.45
C ALA A 9 6.34 -6.54 -4.11
N SER A 10 7.63 -6.71 -3.85
CA SER A 10 8.12 -7.34 -2.62
C SER A 10 8.18 -6.34 -1.46
N LEU A 11 7.79 -6.78 -0.26
CA LEU A 11 7.88 -5.95 0.94
C LEU A 11 9.33 -5.63 1.31
N ASP A 12 9.60 -4.37 1.65
CA ASP A 12 10.87 -3.98 2.26
C ASP A 12 11.02 -4.52 3.70
N THR A 13 12.25 -4.51 4.20
CA THR A 13 12.56 -5.01 5.55
C THR A 13 11.82 -4.21 6.62
N THR A 14 11.67 -2.89 6.45
CA THR A 14 10.96 -2.06 7.42
C THR A 14 9.49 -2.47 7.53
N ALA A 15 8.79 -2.63 6.42
CA ALA A 15 7.40 -3.06 6.39
C ALA A 15 7.24 -4.50 6.89
N LYS A 16 8.19 -5.41 6.60
CA LYS A 16 8.18 -6.75 7.19
C LYS A 16 8.28 -6.70 8.71
N VAL A 17 9.26 -5.97 9.24
CA VAL A 17 9.47 -5.82 10.69
C VAL A 17 8.26 -5.16 11.35
N THR A 18 7.76 -4.06 10.79
CA THR A 18 6.56 -3.38 11.31
C THR A 18 5.35 -4.30 11.28
N THR A 19 5.15 -5.07 10.21
CA THR A 19 4.07 -6.06 10.13
C THR A 19 4.18 -7.07 11.26
N ILE A 20 5.35 -7.69 11.44
CA ILE A 20 5.57 -8.69 12.50
C ILE A 20 5.28 -8.08 13.89
N LEU A 21 5.84 -6.91 14.19
CA LEU A 21 5.66 -6.26 15.50
C LEU A 21 4.20 -5.90 15.76
N VAL A 22 3.49 -5.35 14.77
CA VAL A 22 2.08 -4.99 14.91
C VAL A 22 1.22 -6.24 15.04
N THR A 23 1.50 -7.31 14.28
CA THR A 23 0.78 -8.59 14.41
C THR A 23 0.97 -9.19 15.81
N LEU A 24 2.18 -9.19 16.35
CA LEU A 24 2.46 -9.68 17.71
C LEU A 24 1.75 -8.83 18.77
N LEU A 25 1.79 -7.50 18.61
CA LEU A 25 1.07 -6.58 19.49
C LEU A 25 -0.44 -6.86 19.47
N PHE A 26 -1.01 -7.03 18.29
CA PHE A 26 -2.45 -7.29 18.11
C PHE A 26 -2.84 -8.65 18.71
N ALA A 27 -2.00 -9.67 18.55
CA ALA A 27 -2.19 -10.97 19.18
C ALA A 27 -2.13 -10.89 20.71
N ALA A 28 -1.17 -10.14 21.26
CA ALA A 28 -1.06 -9.93 22.71
C ALA A 28 -2.27 -9.17 23.28
N VAL A 29 -2.72 -8.10 22.61
CA VAL A 29 -3.92 -7.35 23.00
C VAL A 29 -5.17 -8.23 22.94
N ALA A 30 -5.30 -9.05 21.89
CA ALA A 30 -6.41 -9.99 21.76
C ALA A 30 -6.40 -11.02 22.89
N TRP A 31 -5.23 -11.61 23.19
CA TRP A 31 -5.07 -12.56 24.29
C TRP A 31 -5.45 -11.96 25.65
N ILE A 32 -4.92 -10.78 25.98
CA ILE A 32 -5.24 -10.08 27.23
C ILE A 32 -6.73 -9.76 27.31
N THR A 33 -7.33 -9.30 26.21
CA THR A 33 -8.75 -8.99 26.17
C THR A 33 -9.58 -10.25 26.45
N LEU A 34 -9.25 -11.38 25.82
CA LEU A 34 -9.97 -12.64 26.02
C LEU A 34 -9.82 -13.18 27.45
N ASP A 35 -8.61 -13.10 28.04
CA ASP A 35 -8.38 -13.51 29.44
C ASP A 35 -9.15 -12.62 30.43
N VAL A 36 -9.18 -11.30 30.20
CA VAL A 36 -9.96 -10.37 31.04
C VAL A 36 -11.47 -10.56 30.87
N VAL A 37 -11.98 -10.78 29.65
CA VAL A 37 -13.40 -11.12 29.42
C VAL A 37 -13.77 -12.41 30.15
N GLY A 38 -12.89 -13.42 30.10
CA GLY A 38 -13.11 -14.71 30.76
C GLY A 38 -13.14 -14.62 32.29
N ARG A 39 -12.41 -13.67 32.86
CA ARG A 39 -12.32 -13.44 34.32
C ARG A 39 -13.31 -12.39 34.83
N ALA A 40 -13.70 -11.43 34.00
CA ALA A 40 -14.52 -10.29 34.37
C ALA A 40 -15.65 -10.07 33.34
N GLN A 41 -16.90 -10.12 33.80
CA GLN A 41 -18.10 -9.96 32.96
C GLN A 41 -18.25 -8.58 32.27
N LYS A 42 -17.31 -7.63 32.44
CA LYS A 42 -17.39 -6.25 31.94
C LYS A 42 -16.20 -5.80 31.09
N ALA A 43 -15.57 -6.71 30.35
CA ALA A 43 -14.58 -6.31 29.37
C ALA A 43 -15.21 -5.60 28.16
N PRO A 44 -14.50 -4.67 27.50
CA PRO A 44 -15.04 -3.90 26.38
C PRO A 44 -15.27 -4.80 25.15
N MET A 45 -16.49 -5.29 24.97
CA MET A 45 -16.91 -6.18 23.87
C MET A 45 -16.62 -5.63 22.46
N VAL A 46 -16.38 -4.32 22.32
CA VAL A 46 -16.20 -3.64 21.02
C VAL A 46 -14.74 -3.62 20.55
N ALA A 47 -13.76 -3.72 21.47
CA ALA A 47 -12.35 -3.51 21.14
C ALA A 47 -11.78 -4.60 20.23
N LEU A 48 -12.09 -5.87 20.50
CA LEU A 48 -11.57 -7.01 19.74
C LEU A 48 -12.14 -7.06 18.30
N PRO A 49 -13.46 -6.94 18.07
CA PRO A 49 -14.00 -6.86 16.71
C PRO A 49 -13.43 -5.69 15.91
N ALA A 50 -13.27 -4.51 16.52
CA ALA A 50 -12.69 -3.35 15.86
C ALA A 50 -11.24 -3.59 15.43
N LEU A 51 -10.43 -4.22 16.30
CA LEU A 51 -9.04 -4.55 16.00
C LEU A 51 -8.92 -5.57 14.86
N VAL A 52 -9.73 -6.64 14.91
CA VAL A 52 -9.81 -7.65 13.83
C VAL A 52 -10.23 -7.00 12.52
N LEU A 53 -11.23 -6.12 12.55
CA LEU A 53 -11.71 -5.40 11.37
C LEU A 53 -10.61 -4.52 10.76
N VAL A 54 -9.94 -3.69 11.56
CA VAL A 54 -8.86 -2.80 11.07
C VAL A 54 -7.69 -3.61 10.50
N TYR A 55 -7.31 -4.71 11.17
CA TYR A 55 -6.26 -5.61 10.67
C TYR A 55 -6.67 -6.28 9.35
N GLY A 56 -7.89 -6.78 9.27
CA GLY A 56 -8.45 -7.42 8.09
C GLY A 56 -8.57 -6.46 6.91
N ILE A 57 -9.08 -5.24 7.12
CA ILE A 57 -9.16 -4.20 6.08
C ILE A 57 -7.75 -3.82 5.61
N SER A 58 -6.81 -3.64 6.55
CA SER A 58 -5.42 -3.37 6.20
C SER A 58 -4.88 -4.49 5.30
N PHE A 59 -5.02 -5.75 5.71
CA PHE A 59 -4.58 -6.88 4.90
C PHE A 59 -5.24 -6.93 3.52
N ALA A 60 -6.56 -6.76 3.44
CA ALA A 60 -7.30 -6.82 2.18
C ALA A 60 -6.83 -5.77 1.16
N LEU A 61 -6.56 -4.55 1.62
CA LEU A 61 -6.15 -3.44 0.77
C LEU A 61 -4.64 -3.41 0.44
N SER A 62 -3.85 -4.31 1.02
CA SER A 62 -2.40 -4.41 0.80
C SER A 62 -2.06 -4.66 -0.68
N PRO A 63 -1.15 -3.89 -1.29
CA PRO A 63 -0.64 -4.15 -2.63
C PRO A 63 0.16 -5.46 -2.70
N ARG A 64 0.01 -6.19 -3.81
CA ARG A 64 0.71 -7.46 -4.07
C ARG A 64 1.56 -7.41 -5.35
N GLY A 65 1.22 -6.55 -6.29
CA GLY A 65 1.91 -6.41 -7.57
C GLY A 65 1.15 -5.51 -8.52
N TYR A 66 1.66 -5.41 -9.73
CA TYR A 66 1.10 -4.55 -10.77
C TYR A 66 1.03 -5.34 -12.08
N LEU A 67 -0.01 -5.10 -12.87
CA LEU A 67 -0.13 -5.57 -14.24
C LEU A 67 -0.05 -4.36 -15.16
N VAL A 68 0.77 -4.45 -16.19
CA VAL A 68 0.82 -3.44 -17.26
C VAL A 68 0.30 -4.09 -18.53
N SER A 69 -0.78 -3.54 -19.07
CA SER A 69 -1.35 -3.89 -20.36
C SER A 69 -1.23 -2.70 -21.32
N GLU A 70 -1.65 -2.86 -22.57
CA GLU A 70 -1.65 -1.79 -23.58
C GLU A 70 -2.61 -0.63 -23.20
N ASP A 71 -3.67 -0.93 -22.46
CA ASP A 71 -4.76 -0.01 -22.15
C ASP A 71 -4.72 0.52 -20.71
N ALA A 72 -4.09 -0.20 -19.77
CA ALA A 72 -4.13 0.16 -18.36
C ALA A 72 -2.91 -0.33 -17.55
N VAL A 73 -2.66 0.37 -16.44
CA VAL A 73 -1.84 -0.11 -15.34
C VAL A 73 -2.79 -0.53 -14.22
N THR A 74 -2.79 -1.80 -13.86
CA THR A 74 -3.66 -2.34 -12.81
C THR A 74 -2.85 -2.64 -11.55
N VAL A 75 -3.21 -1.98 -10.45
CA VAL A 75 -2.70 -2.30 -9.13
C VAL A 75 -3.45 -3.50 -8.58
N LEU A 76 -2.73 -4.58 -8.28
CA LEU A 76 -3.28 -5.76 -7.65
C LEU A 76 -3.18 -5.62 -6.14
N GLN A 77 -4.33 -5.64 -5.47
CA GLN A 77 -4.41 -5.71 -4.01
C GLN A 77 -4.68 -7.17 -3.61
N ARG A 78 -4.51 -7.51 -2.33
CA ARG A 78 -4.83 -8.86 -1.84
C ARG A 78 -6.30 -9.20 -2.07
N PHE A 79 -7.17 -8.21 -1.90
CA PHE A 79 -8.59 -8.31 -2.23
C PHE A 79 -8.98 -7.14 -3.15
N GLY A 80 -9.23 -7.47 -4.42
CA GLY A 80 -9.60 -6.50 -5.45
C GLY A 80 -8.44 -6.02 -6.31
N LYS A 81 -8.77 -5.15 -7.27
CA LYS A 81 -7.82 -4.56 -8.21
C LYS A 81 -8.24 -3.14 -8.52
N LYS A 82 -7.26 -2.26 -8.73
CA LYS A 82 -7.49 -0.87 -9.13
C LYS A 82 -6.89 -0.63 -10.50
N ARG A 83 -7.74 -0.40 -11.49
CA ARG A 83 -7.33 -0.14 -12.89
C ARG A 83 -7.11 1.35 -13.10
N LEU A 84 -5.94 1.72 -13.63
CA LEU A 84 -5.55 3.06 -14.02
C LEU A 84 -5.41 3.08 -15.54
N PRO A 85 -6.34 3.70 -16.29
CA PRO A 85 -6.24 3.75 -17.74
C PRO A 85 -4.94 4.44 -18.17
N ARG A 86 -4.18 3.85 -19.10
CA ARG A 86 -2.92 4.44 -19.59
C ARG A 86 -3.13 5.80 -20.23
N ALA A 87 -4.25 5.99 -20.93
CA ALA A 87 -4.64 7.28 -21.49
C ALA A 87 -4.76 8.41 -20.45
N SER A 88 -4.94 8.07 -19.16
CA SER A 88 -5.01 9.03 -18.05
C SER A 88 -3.66 9.27 -17.35
N ILE A 89 -2.63 8.49 -17.67
CA ILE A 89 -1.26 8.70 -17.19
C ILE A 89 -0.59 9.72 -18.12
N GLU A 90 -0.05 10.77 -17.54
CA GLU A 90 0.71 11.81 -18.24
C GLU A 90 2.20 11.45 -18.27
N ARG A 91 2.74 11.02 -17.14
CA ARG A 91 4.17 10.70 -16.99
C ARG A 91 4.38 9.65 -15.91
N ALA A 92 5.35 8.77 -16.14
CA ALA A 92 5.91 7.88 -15.13
C ALA A 92 7.36 8.29 -14.86
N GLU A 93 7.73 8.51 -13.61
CA GLU A 93 9.08 8.91 -13.21
C GLU A 93 9.56 8.18 -11.95
N PRO A 94 10.85 7.81 -11.86
CA PRO A 94 11.39 7.24 -10.65
C PRO A 94 11.40 8.29 -9.54
N VAL A 95 11.12 7.86 -8.30
CA VAL A 95 11.16 8.71 -7.11
C VAL A 95 12.14 8.13 -6.12
N ALA A 96 13.08 8.96 -5.70
CA ALA A 96 14.06 8.62 -4.69
C ALA A 96 13.41 8.58 -3.30
N ARG A 97 13.96 7.78 -2.38
CA ARG A 97 13.38 7.62 -1.03
C ARG A 97 13.35 8.94 -0.26
N GLU A 98 14.33 9.80 -0.51
CA GLU A 98 14.54 11.11 0.10
C GLU A 98 13.35 12.04 -0.19
N ASP A 99 12.72 11.85 -1.35
CA ASP A 99 11.57 12.64 -1.80
C ASP A 99 10.26 12.23 -1.12
N LEU A 100 10.28 11.07 -0.45
CA LEU A 100 9.19 10.56 0.36
C LEU A 100 9.36 10.90 1.85
N LEU A 101 10.44 11.57 2.24
CA LEU A 101 10.64 12.03 3.61
C LEU A 101 9.60 13.12 3.96
N TRP A 102 9.34 13.26 5.26
CA TRP A 102 8.38 14.23 5.79
C TRP A 102 6.97 14.11 5.20
N THR A 103 6.59 12.89 4.81
CA THR A 103 5.25 12.60 4.29
C THR A 103 4.28 12.29 5.42
N ILE A 104 3.18 13.05 5.44
CA ILE A 104 2.08 12.91 6.39
C ILE A 104 1.06 11.92 5.82
N ARG A 105 0.59 11.01 6.67
CA ARG A 105 -0.52 10.09 6.37
C ARG A 105 -1.83 10.82 6.60
N THR A 106 -2.56 11.14 5.53
CA THR A 106 -3.89 11.76 5.65
C THR A 106 -4.98 10.71 5.81
N PHE A 107 -4.87 9.59 5.09
CA PHE A 107 -5.77 8.45 5.24
C PHE A 107 -5.15 7.18 4.64
N GLY A 108 -4.32 6.47 5.41
CA GLY A 108 -3.62 5.30 4.89
C GLY A 108 -2.93 4.43 5.93
N VAL A 109 -2.51 3.26 5.47
CA VAL A 109 -1.72 2.29 6.23
C VAL A 109 -0.25 2.51 5.91
N GLY A 110 0.59 2.55 6.94
CA GLY A 110 2.04 2.69 6.78
C GLY A 110 2.78 1.66 7.61
N GLY A 111 3.48 0.75 6.93
CA GLY A 111 4.33 -0.30 7.52
C GLY A 111 3.62 -1.64 7.70
N LEU A 112 2.32 -1.67 8.00
CA LEU A 112 1.56 -2.92 8.08
C LEU A 112 1.17 -3.39 6.67
N PHE A 113 1.75 -4.51 6.21
CA PHE A 113 1.59 -5.06 4.86
C PHE A 113 1.94 -4.12 3.70
N GLY A 114 2.72 -3.07 3.95
CA GLY A 114 3.13 -2.08 2.95
C GLY A 114 2.77 -0.65 3.35
N TYR A 115 2.72 0.24 2.35
CA TYR A 115 2.37 1.65 2.50
C TYR A 115 1.35 2.03 1.44
N TYR A 116 0.08 2.18 1.84
CA TYR A 116 -1.01 2.38 0.89
C TYR A 116 -2.14 3.24 1.48
N GLY A 117 -2.81 3.99 0.60
CA GLY A 117 -3.80 4.99 0.98
C GLY A 117 -3.38 6.40 0.55
N LYS A 118 -3.81 7.41 1.29
CA LYS A 118 -3.59 8.84 1.02
C LYS A 118 -2.49 9.41 1.89
N PHE A 119 -1.56 10.08 1.23
CA PHE A 119 -0.35 10.65 1.79
C PHE A 119 -0.15 12.04 1.22
N ALA A 120 0.52 12.93 1.94
CA ALA A 120 0.85 14.25 1.43
C ALA A 120 2.21 14.71 1.95
N ASN A 121 2.98 15.38 1.10
CA ASN A 121 4.20 16.07 1.52
C ASN A 121 4.38 17.36 0.71
N ARG A 122 5.31 18.22 1.15
CA ARG A 122 5.53 19.52 0.50
C ARG A 122 6.12 19.41 -0.92
N LYS A 123 6.85 18.33 -1.22
CA LYS A 123 7.58 18.15 -2.49
C LYS A 123 6.69 17.63 -3.63
N LEU A 124 5.84 16.63 -3.33
CA LEU A 124 5.01 15.89 -4.28
C LEU A 124 3.50 16.17 -4.10
N GLY A 125 3.13 16.99 -3.12
CA GLY A 125 1.73 17.33 -2.85
C GLY A 125 0.93 16.13 -2.33
N SER A 126 -0.37 16.08 -2.69
CA SER A 126 -1.26 14.98 -2.32
C SER A 126 -1.04 13.77 -3.22
N MET A 127 -0.92 12.60 -2.61
CA MET A 127 -0.51 11.36 -3.27
C MET A 127 -1.40 10.19 -2.84
N SER A 128 -1.63 9.25 -3.76
CA SER A 128 -2.18 7.93 -3.46
C SER A 128 -1.09 6.89 -3.56
N TRP A 129 -0.76 6.24 -2.44
CA TRP A 129 0.29 5.25 -2.39
C TRP A 129 -0.30 3.85 -2.56
N TYR A 130 0.43 3.01 -3.29
CA TYR A 130 0.22 1.57 -3.38
C TYR A 130 1.60 0.89 -3.36
N LEU A 131 2.36 1.13 -2.29
CA LEU A 131 3.73 0.69 -2.16
C LEU A 131 3.85 -0.53 -1.24
N THR A 132 4.81 -1.38 -1.53
CA THR A 132 5.33 -2.43 -0.65
C THR A 132 6.73 -2.10 -0.14
N ARG A 133 7.42 -1.17 -0.81
CA ARG A 133 8.74 -0.64 -0.48
C ARG A 133 8.87 0.84 -0.86
N ARG A 134 9.71 1.59 -0.15
CA ARG A 134 9.86 3.06 -0.34
C ARG A 134 11.11 3.49 -1.11
N ASP A 135 12.01 2.57 -1.42
CA ASP A 135 13.29 2.80 -2.10
C ASP A 135 13.24 2.58 -3.62
N LYS A 136 12.16 2.00 -4.14
CA LYS A 136 11.93 1.77 -5.58
C LYS A 136 10.60 2.36 -6.05
N ALA A 137 10.27 3.58 -5.60
CA ALA A 137 8.98 4.18 -5.89
C ALA A 137 8.93 4.74 -7.32
N VAL A 138 7.82 4.55 -8.02
CA VAL A 138 7.51 5.16 -9.32
C VAL A 138 6.32 6.08 -9.11
N LEU A 139 6.47 7.36 -9.46
CA LEU A 139 5.38 8.31 -9.49
C LEU A 139 4.74 8.28 -10.87
N LEU A 140 3.44 7.98 -10.89
CA LEU A 140 2.56 8.23 -12.02
C LEU A 140 1.87 9.58 -11.78
N ARG A 141 2.17 10.55 -12.65
CA ARG A 141 1.39 11.78 -12.75
C ARG A 141 0.22 11.53 -13.67
N MET A 142 -0.98 11.78 -13.16
CA MET A 142 -2.22 11.63 -13.91
C MET A 142 -2.60 12.96 -14.55
N LYS A 143 -3.23 12.91 -15.73
CA LYS A 143 -3.71 14.11 -16.45
C LYS A 143 -4.73 14.93 -15.67
N ASP A 144 -5.39 14.33 -14.68
CA ASP A 144 -6.33 15.01 -13.77
C ASP A 144 -5.64 15.63 -12.53
N GLY A 145 -4.30 15.69 -12.53
CA GLY A 145 -3.49 16.28 -11.47
C GLY A 145 -3.25 15.37 -10.26
N ARG A 146 -3.78 14.14 -10.24
CA ARG A 146 -3.51 13.19 -9.16
C ARG A 146 -2.09 12.61 -9.28
N ASN A 147 -1.44 12.42 -8.14
CA ASN A 147 -0.18 11.69 -8.03
C ASN A 147 -0.43 10.30 -7.45
N ILE A 148 0.04 9.26 -8.14
CA ILE A 148 -0.08 7.86 -7.71
C ILE A 148 1.31 7.26 -7.63
N LEU A 149 1.67 6.68 -6.48
CA LEU A 149 2.97 6.03 -6.31
C LEU A 149 2.81 4.52 -6.25
N LEU A 150 3.64 3.83 -7.03
CA LEU A 150 3.77 2.36 -7.10
C LEU A 150 5.22 1.97 -6.74
N SER A 151 5.49 0.72 -6.38
CA SER A 151 6.85 0.24 -6.07
C SER A 151 7.13 -1.15 -6.64
N PRO A 152 7.19 -1.31 -7.97
CA PRO A 152 7.58 -2.57 -8.60
C PRO A 152 9.00 -2.96 -8.17
N ASP A 153 9.28 -4.26 -8.12
CA ASP A 153 10.62 -4.77 -7.80
C ASP A 153 11.66 -4.35 -8.84
N ASP A 154 11.26 -4.29 -10.11
CA ASP A 154 12.01 -3.69 -11.21
C ASP A 154 11.40 -2.35 -11.61
N GLN A 155 12.03 -1.26 -11.15
CA GLN A 155 11.56 0.11 -11.35
C GLN A 155 11.69 0.56 -12.81
N GLN A 156 12.81 0.21 -13.46
CA GLN A 156 13.12 0.70 -14.79
C GLN A 156 12.32 -0.05 -15.85
N GLU A 157 12.23 -1.38 -15.72
CA GLU A 157 11.42 -2.20 -16.63
C GLU A 157 9.94 -1.81 -16.56
N PHE A 158 9.42 -1.51 -15.36
CA PHE A 158 8.06 -1.04 -15.19
C PHE A 158 7.79 0.31 -15.87
N ILE A 159 8.71 1.27 -15.73
CA ILE A 159 8.57 2.58 -16.40
C ILE A 159 8.62 2.39 -17.92
N ASN A 160 9.54 1.57 -18.43
CA ASN A 160 9.64 1.27 -19.85
C ASN A 160 8.35 0.65 -20.39
N ALA A 161 7.74 -0.29 -19.65
CA ALA A 161 6.48 -0.92 -20.04
C ALA A 161 5.28 0.06 -20.10
N ILE A 162 5.38 1.23 -19.46
CA ILE A 162 4.36 2.29 -19.50
C ILE A 162 4.65 3.30 -20.62
N ALA A 163 5.92 3.51 -20.96
CA ALA A 163 6.34 4.48 -21.98
C ALA A 163 6.14 3.99 -23.42
N TYR A 164 6.12 2.67 -23.64
CA TYR A 164 5.95 2.00 -24.94
C TYR A 164 4.73 1.08 -24.96
#